data_AF-A0A0H3KJ43-F1
#
_entry.id   AF-A0A0H3KJ43-F1
#
_cell.length_a   1.000
_cell.length_b   1.000
_cell.length_c   1.000
_cell.angle_alpha   90.00
_cell.angle_beta   90.00
_cell.angle_gamma   90.00
#
_symmetry.space_group_name_H-M   'P 1'
#
loop_
_entity.id
_entity.type
_entity.pdbx_description
1 polymer ?
#
loop_
_entity_poly.entity_id
_entity_poly.type
_entity_poly.pdbx_seq_one_letter_code
_entity_poly.pdbx_strand_id
1 'polypeptide(L)'
;MTEEQDLAALSFKAAAHDLEHIVRHIAARYIRQRVPLTWRLLHAIEAEALADLGFASRHDAGMRQLFERPADMTFPETDDPIDFGRSNALPAVFSFAVLAYEAAARAESEASTRRDRTPSARQQAWGD
;
A
#
# COMPACT_ATOMS: atom_id res chain seq x y z
N MET A 1 26.01 -5.63 22.87
CA MET A 1 24.83 -5.15 22.11
C MET A 1 25.25 -5.23 20.66
N THR A 2 24.66 -6.18 19.95
CA THR A 2 25.37 -7.13 19.08
C THR A 2 25.18 -6.79 17.62
N GLU A 3 26.25 -6.80 16.81
CA GLU A 3 26.26 -6.56 15.36
C GLU A 3 25.21 -7.40 14.59
N GLU A 4 24.86 -8.57 15.14
CA GLU A 4 23.79 -9.44 14.65
C GLU A 4 22.38 -8.81 14.72
N GLN A 5 22.10 -8.00 15.75
CA GLN A 5 20.83 -7.26 15.84
C GLN A 5 20.74 -6.13 14.81
N ASP A 6 21.86 -5.49 14.47
CA ASP A 6 21.91 -4.43 13.46
C ASP A 6 21.72 -5.01 12.06
N LEU A 7 22.37 -6.14 11.76
CA LEU A 7 22.17 -6.91 10.53
C LEU A 7 20.71 -7.41 10.39
N ALA A 8 20.13 -7.93 11.47
CA ALA A 8 18.73 -8.33 11.48
C ALA A 8 17.78 -7.15 11.25
N ALA A 9 18.05 -5.98 11.85
CA ALA A 9 17.25 -4.77 11.66
C ALA A 9 17.35 -4.21 10.23
N LEU A 10 18.56 -4.20 9.64
CA LEU A 10 18.79 -3.78 8.25
C LEU A 10 18.06 -4.69 7.27
N SER A 11 18.18 -6.01 7.45
CA SER A 11 17.50 -6.99 6.60
C SER A 11 15.98 -6.96 6.80
N PHE A 12 15.49 -6.69 8.02
CA PHE A 12 14.06 -6.46 8.29
C PHE A 12 13.54 -5.23 7.55
N LYS A 13 14.28 -4.12 7.58
CA LYS A 13 13.93 -2.90 6.85
C LYS A 13 13.90 -3.13 5.33
N ALA A 14 14.84 -3.91 4.80
CA ALA A 14 14.87 -4.29 3.40
C ALA A 14 13.64 -5.13 3.01
N ALA A 15 13.31 -6.14 3.82
CA ALA A 15 12.13 -6.97 3.62
C ALA A 15 10.82 -6.17 3.72
N ALA A 16 10.71 -5.25 4.67
CA ALA A 16 9.54 -4.37 4.81
C ALA A 16 9.38 -3.45 3.59
N HIS A 17 10.48 -2.94 3.04
CA HIS A 17 10.46 -2.10 1.85
C HIS A 17 10.08 -2.88 0.59
N ASP A 18 10.57 -4.11 0.43
CA ASP A 18 10.17 -4.99 -0.67
C ASP A 18 8.68 -5.33 -0.60
N LEU A 19 8.19 -5.68 0.60
CA LEU A 19 6.78 -5.93 0.87
C LEU A 19 5.92 -4.69 0.57
N GLU A 20 6.34 -3.49 1.00
CA GLU A 20 5.65 -2.25 0.65
C GLU A 20 5.53 -2.10 -0.88
N HIS A 21 6.61 -2.39 -1.60
CA HIS A 21 6.66 -2.20 -3.05
C HIS A 21 5.74 -3.18 -3.78
N ILE A 22 5.70 -4.45 -3.35
CA ILE A 22 4.78 -5.48 -3.87
C ILE A 22 3.32 -5.07 -3.59
N VAL A 23 3.00 -4.72 -2.34
CA VAL A 23 1.65 -4.31 -1.95
C VAL A 23 1.20 -3.07 -2.72
N ARG A 24 2.07 -2.07 -2.85
CA ARG A 24 1.80 -0.87 -3.64
C ARG A 24 1.53 -1.20 -5.10
N HIS A 25 2.28 -2.14 -5.69
CA HIS A 25 2.07 -2.58 -7.07
C HIS A 25 0.69 -3.24 -7.25
N ILE A 26 0.35 -4.17 -6.36
CA ILE A 26 -0.94 -4.86 -6.36
C ILE A 26 -2.08 -3.85 -6.16
N ALA A 27 -1.99 -3.00 -5.14
CA ALA A 27 -2.98 -1.96 -4.83
C ALA A 27 -3.15 -0.98 -6.00
N ALA A 28 -2.06 -0.55 -6.65
CA ALA A 28 -2.12 0.34 -7.82
C ALA A 28 -2.98 -0.23 -8.95
N ARG A 29 -2.95 -1.55 -9.17
CA ARG A 29 -3.82 -2.21 -10.15
C ARG A 29 -5.30 -2.07 -9.79
N TYR A 30 -5.66 -2.19 -8.52
CA TYR A 30 -7.05 -2.04 -8.05
C TYR A 30 -7.51 -0.58 -8.05
N ILE A 31 -6.63 0.35 -7.68
CA ILE A 31 -6.87 1.80 -7.76
C ILE A 31 -7.18 2.21 -9.22
N ARG A 32 -6.41 1.70 -10.18
CA ARG A 32 -6.64 1.95 -11.62
C ARG A 32 -7.98 1.40 -12.10
N GLN A 33 -8.45 0.30 -11.52
CA GLN A 33 -9.77 -0.27 -11.78
C GLN A 33 -10.89 0.45 -11.01
N ARG A 34 -10.57 1.49 -10.23
CA ARG A 34 -11.50 2.26 -9.39
C ARG A 34 -12.27 1.40 -8.40
N VAL A 35 -11.65 0.34 -7.90
CA VAL A 35 -12.24 -0.52 -6.87
C VAL A 35 -12.10 0.18 -5.51
N PRO A 36 -13.20 0.39 -4.76
CA PRO A 36 -13.13 0.98 -3.43
C PRO A 36 -12.32 0.09 -2.49
N LEU A 37 -11.63 0.70 -1.53
CA LEU A 37 -10.90 -0.05 -0.52
C LEU A 37 -11.89 -0.61 0.51
N THR A 38 -12.17 -1.91 0.41
CA THR A 38 -13.04 -2.68 1.31
C THR A 38 -12.23 -3.72 2.07
N TRP A 39 -12.78 -4.27 3.16
CA TRP A 39 -12.10 -5.34 3.90
C TRP A 39 -11.78 -6.55 3.02
N ARG A 40 -12.72 -6.95 2.16
CA ARG A 40 -12.53 -8.06 1.23
C ARG A 40 -11.38 -7.82 0.25
N LEU A 41 -11.24 -6.58 -0.24
CA LEU A 41 -10.10 -6.21 -1.08
C LEU A 41 -8.79 -6.23 -0.31
N LEU A 42 -8.81 -5.76 0.94
CA LEU A 42 -7.63 -5.75 1.81
C LEU A 42 -7.10 -7.18 2.05
N HIS A 43 -7.99 -8.13 2.30
CA HIS A 43 -7.66 -9.55 2.40
C HIS A 43 -7.17 -10.16 1.08
N ALA A 44 -7.74 -9.74 -0.06
CA ALA A 44 -7.25 -10.17 -1.37
C ALA A 44 -5.81 -9.71 -1.62
N ILE A 45 -5.51 -8.44 -1.34
CA ILE A 45 -4.15 -7.87 -1.45
C ILE A 45 -3.18 -8.59 -0.51
N GLU A 46 -3.61 -8.89 0.73
CA GLU A 46 -2.81 -9.68 1.69
C GLU A 46 -2.51 -11.08 1.17
N ALA A 47 -3.53 -11.81 0.73
CA ALA A 47 -3.34 -13.15 0.17
C ALA A 47 -2.42 -13.14 -1.07
N GLU A 48 -2.57 -12.15 -1.96
CA GLU A 48 -1.70 -11.98 -3.13
C GLU A 48 -0.26 -11.64 -2.73
N ALA A 49 -0.05 -10.75 -1.76
CA ALA A 49 1.28 -10.37 -1.30
C ALA A 49 2.01 -11.52 -0.57
N LEU A 50 1.29 -12.29 0.25
CA LEU A 50 1.86 -13.47 0.91
C LEU A 50 2.10 -14.63 -0.07
N ALA A 51 1.27 -14.75 -1.10
CA ALA A 51 1.46 -15.73 -2.18
C ALA A 51 2.57 -15.33 -3.17
N ASP A 52 3.09 -14.09 -3.09
CA ASP A 52 4.13 -13.63 -4.00
C ASP A 52 5.45 -14.39 -3.76
N LEU A 53 5.77 -15.25 -4.72
CA LEU A 53 6.96 -16.10 -4.74
C LEU A 53 8.25 -15.27 -4.81
N GLY A 54 8.20 -13.99 -5.24
CA GLY A 54 9.34 -13.08 -5.30
C GLY A 54 9.86 -12.68 -3.92
N PHE A 55 8.96 -12.43 -2.96
CA PHE A 55 9.31 -12.23 -1.56
C PHE A 55 9.80 -13.54 -0.91
N ALA A 56 9.10 -14.65 -1.19
CA ALA A 56 9.43 -15.97 -0.67
C ALA A 56 10.78 -16.53 -1.17
N SER A 57 11.24 -16.10 -2.35
CA SER A 57 12.51 -16.52 -2.94
C SER A 57 13.71 -15.65 -2.53
N ARG A 58 13.48 -14.41 -2.06
CA ARG A 58 14.55 -13.48 -1.68
C ARG A 58 14.85 -13.47 -0.18
N HIS A 59 13.88 -13.87 0.66
CA HIS A 59 14.01 -13.85 2.11
C HIS A 59 13.83 -15.25 2.72
N ASP A 60 14.66 -15.57 3.72
CA ASP A 60 14.62 -16.86 4.42
C ASP A 60 13.30 -17.08 5.17
N ALA A 61 12.88 -18.33 5.32
CA ALA A 61 11.66 -18.72 6.02
C ALA A 61 11.56 -18.16 7.45
N GLY A 62 12.68 -18.06 8.17
CA GLY A 62 12.71 -17.46 9.51
C GLY A 62 12.37 -15.96 9.51
N MET A 63 12.75 -15.25 8.45
CA MET A 63 12.46 -13.82 8.28
C MET A 63 11.01 -13.59 7.86
N ARG A 64 10.45 -14.52 7.07
CA ARG A 64 9.04 -14.51 6.66
C ARG A 64 8.08 -14.66 7.85
N GLN A 65 8.42 -15.52 8.81
CA GLN A 65 7.60 -15.72 10.02
C GLN A 65 7.48 -14.46 10.90
N LEU A 66 8.41 -13.51 10.80
CA LEU A 66 8.32 -12.22 11.51
C LEU A 66 7.29 -11.26 10.89
N PHE A 67 6.94 -11.48 9.62
CA PHE A 67 5.92 -10.72 8.90
C PHE A 67 4.58 -11.45 8.82
N GLU A 68 4.53 -12.72 9.22
CA GLU A 68 3.27 -13.47 9.33
C GLU A 68 2.35 -12.83 10.37
N ARG A 69 1.07 -12.74 10.01
CA ARG A 69 0.03 -12.16 10.86
C ARG A 69 0.07 -12.83 12.25
N PRO A 70 0.02 -12.06 13.37
CA PRO A 70 -0.35 -12.65 14.65
C PRO A 70 -1.77 -13.21 14.52
N ALA A 71 -1.89 -14.53 14.53
CA ALA A 71 -3.12 -15.28 14.20
C ALA A 71 -4.33 -14.97 15.11
N ASP A 72 -4.13 -14.17 16.16
CA ASP A 72 -5.14 -13.80 17.15
C ASP A 72 -6.06 -12.64 16.69
N MET A 73 -5.72 -11.96 15.59
CA MET A 73 -6.53 -10.84 15.08
C MET A 73 -7.51 -11.29 14.01
N THR A 74 -8.79 -11.40 14.40
CA THR A 74 -9.89 -11.63 13.46
C THR A 74 -10.35 -10.30 12.87
N PHE A 75 -10.15 -10.13 11.57
CA PHE A 75 -10.65 -8.98 10.81
C PHE A 75 -11.92 -9.40 10.04
N PRO A 76 -12.88 -8.49 9.81
CA PRO A 76 -14.06 -8.82 9.04
C PRO A 76 -13.71 -9.06 7.55
N GLU A 77 -14.35 -10.02 6.90
CA GLU A 77 -14.13 -10.36 5.47
C GLU A 77 -15.19 -9.76 4.53
N THR A 78 -15.82 -8.67 4.97
CA THR A 78 -16.98 -8.06 4.32
C THR A 78 -16.59 -7.10 3.19
N ASP A 79 -17.54 -6.75 2.31
CA ASP A 79 -17.36 -5.66 1.34
C ASP A 79 -17.58 -4.26 1.96
N ASP A 80 -17.69 -4.20 3.29
CA ASP A 80 -17.83 -2.95 4.03
C ASP A 80 -16.54 -2.09 3.91
N PRO A 81 -16.66 -0.75 3.94
CA PRO A 81 -15.49 0.11 4.05
C PRO A 81 -14.62 -0.28 5.25
N ILE A 82 -13.32 -0.26 5.03
CA ILE A 82 -12.32 -0.45 6.09
C ILE A 82 -12.45 0.62 7.18
N ASP A 83 -12.65 0.17 8.42
CA ASP A 83 -12.58 1.00 9.63
C ASP A 83 -11.60 0.36 10.62
N PHE A 84 -10.38 0.90 10.71
CA PHE A 84 -9.33 0.29 11.54
C PHE A 84 -9.50 0.52 13.05
N GLY A 85 -10.55 1.24 13.48
CA GLY A 85 -10.83 1.50 14.89
C GLY A 85 -9.60 2.00 15.69
N ARG A 86 -9.57 1.68 17.00
CA ARG A 86 -8.45 2.01 17.92
C ARG A 86 -7.41 0.88 18.01
N SER A 87 -7.29 0.04 16.98
CA SER A 87 -6.43 -1.14 16.97
C SER A 87 -4.97 -0.73 16.74
N ASN A 88 -4.14 -0.86 17.80
CA ASN A 88 -2.75 -0.39 17.81
C ASN A 88 -1.74 -1.38 17.18
N ALA A 89 -2.20 -2.51 16.66
CA ALA A 89 -1.36 -3.49 15.98
C ALA A 89 -2.07 -3.92 14.70
N LEU A 90 -1.64 -3.34 13.57
CA LEU A 90 -2.13 -3.69 12.24
C LEU A 90 -1.04 -4.49 11.51
N PRO A 91 -1.41 -5.52 10.71
CA PRO A 91 -0.48 -6.16 9.80
C PRO A 91 0.19 -5.11 8.88
N ALA A 92 1.49 -5.24 8.65
CA ALA A 92 2.24 -4.29 7.83
C ALA A 92 1.62 -4.14 6.42
N VAL A 93 1.17 -5.26 5.84
CA VAL A 93 0.50 -5.29 4.52
C VAL A 93 -0.73 -4.39 4.48
N PHE A 94 -1.54 -4.39 5.53
CA PHE A 94 -2.75 -3.57 5.61
C PHE A 94 -2.41 -2.08 5.65
N SER A 95 -1.44 -1.70 6.48
CA SER A 95 -0.94 -0.32 6.55
C SER A 95 -0.42 0.16 5.20
N PHE A 96 0.33 -0.67 4.47
CA PHE A 96 0.85 -0.31 3.14
C PHE A 96 -0.25 -0.16 2.09
N ALA A 97 -1.27 -1.02 2.10
CA ALA A 97 -2.40 -0.92 1.19
C ALA A 97 -3.18 0.39 1.39
N VAL A 98 -3.43 0.78 2.65
CA VAL A 98 -4.08 2.05 3.00
C VAL A 98 -3.24 3.24 2.52
N LEU A 99 -1.95 3.24 2.83
CA LEU A 99 -1.03 4.30 2.40
C LEU A 99 -0.98 4.44 0.87
N ALA A 100 -1.06 3.33 0.13
CA ALA A 100 -1.09 3.36 -1.33
C ALA A 100 -2.38 4.02 -1.86
N TYR A 101 -3.53 3.70 -1.27
CA TYR A 101 -4.82 4.30 -1.63
C TYR A 101 -4.89 5.79 -1.26
N GLU A 102 -4.44 6.17 -0.07
CA GLU A 102 -4.36 7.58 0.35
C GLU A 102 -3.44 8.39 -0.55
N ALA A 103 -2.27 7.83 -0.93
CA ALA A 103 -1.35 8.47 -1.84
C ALA A 103 -1.96 8.69 -3.24
N ALA A 104 -2.73 7.71 -3.74
CA ALA A 104 -3.43 7.85 -5.01
C ALA A 104 -4.54 8.92 -4.95
N ALA A 105 -5.35 8.93 -3.89
CA ALA A 105 -6.40 9.93 -3.70
C ALA A 105 -5.82 11.36 -3.64
N ARG A 106 -4.67 11.53 -2.96
CA ARG A 106 -3.93 12.81 -2.98
C ARG A 106 -3.45 13.17 -4.39
N ALA A 107 -2.82 12.25 -5.09
CA ALA A 107 -2.32 12.49 -6.45
C ALA A 107 -3.44 12.87 -7.44
N GLU A 108 -4.63 12.26 -7.32
CA GLU A 108 -5.80 12.63 -8.13
C GLU A 108 -6.31 14.05 -7.81
N SER A 109 -6.29 14.44 -6.54
CA SER A 109 -6.68 15.78 -6.09
C SER A 109 -5.70 16.86 -6.58
N GLU A 110 -4.40 16.57 -6.53
CA GLU A 110 -3.35 17.44 -7.05
C GLU A 110 -3.41 17.57 -8.59
N ALA A 111 -3.65 16.46 -9.29
CA ALA A 111 -3.78 16.45 -10.75
C ALA A 111 -5.02 17.23 -11.23
N SER A 112 -6.10 17.20 -10.44
CA SER A 112 -7.32 17.98 -10.70
C SER A 112 -7.06 19.47 -10.50
N THR A 113 -6.41 19.86 -9.39
CA THR A 113 -6.01 21.25 -9.11
C THR A 113 -5.06 21.82 -10.18
N ARG A 114 -4.13 21.01 -10.69
CA ARG A 114 -3.20 21.45 -11.76
C ARG A 114 -3.92 21.69 -13.08
N ARG A 115 -4.93 20.87 -13.39
CA ARG A 115 -5.75 21.02 -14.60
C ARG A 115 -6.55 22.33 -14.55
N ASP A 116 -7.12 22.65 -13.40
CA ASP A 116 -7.86 23.88 -13.16
C ASP A 116 -6.98 25.15 -13.25
N ARG A 117 -5.73 25.06 -12.78
CA ARG A 117 -4.75 26.15 -12.85
C ARG A 117 -4.10 26.39 -14.21
N THR A 118 -4.53 25.74 -15.28
CA THR A 118 -3.99 26.08 -16.62
C THR A 118 -4.73 27.32 -17.13
N PRO A 119 -4.15 28.55 -17.08
CA PRO A 119 -4.83 29.69 -17.67
C PRO A 119 -4.98 29.44 -19.16
N SER A 120 -6.22 29.53 -19.63
CA SER A 120 -6.59 29.44 -21.04
C SER A 120 -6.02 30.65 -21.78
N ALA A 121 -4.72 30.63 -22.07
CA ALA A 121 -4.00 31.66 -22.82
C ALA A 121 -4.28 31.49 -24.32
N ARG A 122 -5.54 31.66 -24.72
CA ARG A 122 -5.95 31.77 -26.13
C ARG A 122 -7.18 32.67 -26.28
N GLN A 123 -7.13 33.88 -25.72
CA GLN A 123 -8.05 34.96 -26.09
C GLN A 123 -7.32 36.31 -25.96
N GLN A 124 -6.74 36.78 -27.07
CA GLN A 124 -6.17 38.12 -27.38
C GLN A 124 -4.98 37.89 -28.32
N ALA A 125 -4.90 38.35 -29.57
CA ALA A 125 -5.69 39.28 -30.34
C ALA A 125 -5.48 39.00 -31.84
N TRP A 126 -6.55 38.92 -32.61
CA TRP A 126 -6.54 39.24 -34.04
C TRP A 126 -7.26 40.59 -34.18
N GLY A 127 -6.59 41.58 -34.78
CA GLY A 127 -7.17 42.89 -35.07
C GLY A 127 -6.14 44.02 -35.09
N ASP A 128 -5.40 44.13 -36.18
CA ASP A 128 -5.17 45.41 -36.90
C ASP A 128 -4.88 45.08 -38.37
#